data_AF-A0A519L1I6-F1
#
_entry.id   AF-A0A519L1I6-F1
#
_cell.length_a   1.000
_cell.length_b   1.000
_cell.length_c   1.000
_cell.angle_alpha   90.00
_cell.angle_beta   90.00
_cell.angle_gamma   90.00
#
_symmetry.space_group_name_H-M   'P 1'
#
loop_
_entity.id
_entity.type
_entity.pdbx_description
1 polymer ?
#
loop_
_entity_poly.entity_id
_entity_poly.type
_entity_poly.pdbx_seq_one_letter_code
_entity_poly.pdbx_strand_id
1 'polypeptide(L)'
;MKNLLAVSAVALLAVAPSVSVGAAPQTNPQYRQCVVQNMQPCYPRDGNGAIYRPNPETPEGIAFAACAAAVRADCAALYPG
;
A
#
# COMPACT_ATOMS: atom_id res chain seq x y z
N MET A 1 -35.89 -37.08 -15.34
CA MET A 1 -35.48 -35.68 -15.13
C MET A 1 -34.29 -35.66 -14.17
N LYS A 2 -33.09 -35.34 -14.64
CA LYS A 2 -31.97 -34.88 -13.79
C LYS A 2 -30.87 -34.32 -14.72
N ASN A 3 -31.02 -33.05 -15.10
CA ASN A 3 -30.01 -32.31 -15.83
C ASN A 3 -28.96 -31.85 -14.81
N LEU A 4 -27.80 -32.51 -14.78
CA LEU A 4 -26.66 -32.07 -14.00
C LEU A 4 -25.84 -31.09 -14.86
N LEU A 5 -26.09 -29.80 -14.63
CA LEU A 5 -25.26 -28.71 -15.11
C LEU A 5 -23.93 -28.77 -14.34
N ALA A 6 -22.90 -29.30 -14.98
CA ALA A 6 -21.52 -29.17 -14.50
C ALA A 6 -21.06 -27.74 -14.79
N VAL A 7 -21.09 -26.91 -13.75
CA VAL A 7 -20.62 -25.53 -13.75
C VAL A 7 -19.11 -25.52 -13.99
N SER A 8 -18.69 -24.92 -15.11
CA SER A 8 -17.29 -24.62 -15.41
C SER A 8 -16.67 -23.80 -14.28
N ALA A 9 -15.75 -24.41 -13.54
CA ALA A 9 -14.86 -23.70 -12.63
C ALA A 9 -13.83 -22.94 -13.48
N VAL A 10 -14.11 -21.68 -13.80
CA VAL A 10 -13.09 -20.73 -14.24
C VAL A 10 -12.21 -20.48 -13.02
N ALA A 11 -11.11 -21.21 -12.92
CA ALA A 11 -10.03 -20.90 -11.99
C ALA A 11 -9.41 -19.57 -12.44
N LEU A 12 -9.95 -18.47 -11.91
CA LEU A 12 -9.33 -17.16 -11.96
C LEU A 12 -8.01 -17.28 -11.19
N LEU A 13 -6.92 -17.48 -11.93
CA LEU A 13 -5.57 -17.22 -11.44
C LEU A 13 -5.51 -15.75 -11.03
N ALA A 14 -5.75 -15.49 -9.74
CA ALA A 14 -5.36 -14.24 -9.12
C ALA A 14 -3.84 -14.20 -9.16
N VAL A 15 -3.29 -13.63 -10.23
CA VAL A 15 -1.91 -13.18 -10.27
C VAL A 15 -1.82 -12.05 -9.26
N ALA A 16 -1.60 -12.40 -7.99
CA ALA A 16 -1.17 -11.42 -7.01
C ALA A 16 0.15 -10.85 -7.57
N PRO A 17 0.23 -9.55 -7.89
CA PRO A 17 1.53 -8.98 -8.17
C PRO A 17 2.35 -9.21 -6.92
N SER A 18 3.33 -10.11 -7.04
CA SER A 18 4.43 -10.21 -6.10
C SER A 18 5.18 -8.91 -6.28
N VAL A 19 4.68 -7.83 -5.69
CA VAL A 19 5.46 -6.62 -5.47
C VAL A 19 6.54 -7.08 -4.51
N SER A 20 7.62 -7.59 -5.11
CA SER A 20 8.92 -7.49 -4.49
C SER A 20 8.98 -6.03 -4.06
N VAL A 21 8.84 -5.78 -2.76
CA VAL A 21 9.27 -4.54 -2.15
C VAL A 21 10.79 -4.59 -2.27
N GLY A 22 11.29 -4.53 -3.51
CA GLY A 22 12.65 -4.22 -3.80
C GLY A 22 12.85 -2.94 -3.05
N ALA A 23 13.70 -3.00 -2.02
CA ALA A 23 13.97 -1.90 -1.12
C ALA A 23 14.18 -0.68 -1.99
N ALA A 24 13.15 0.16 -2.10
CA ALA A 24 13.18 1.28 -3.02
C ALA A 24 14.43 2.07 -2.63
N PRO A 25 15.30 2.40 -3.60
CA PRO A 25 16.66 2.78 -3.33
C PRO A 25 16.64 3.98 -2.37
N GLN A 26 16.93 3.74 -1.09
CA GLN A 26 16.98 4.81 -0.09
C GLN A 26 18.06 5.85 -0.46
N THR A 27 18.94 5.51 -1.40
CA THR A 27 19.97 6.35 -2.01
C THR A 27 19.46 7.28 -3.11
N ASN A 28 18.28 7.05 -3.69
CA ASN A 28 17.71 7.89 -4.73
C ASN A 28 17.05 9.13 -4.09
N PRO A 29 17.57 10.36 -4.31
CA PRO A 29 17.02 11.55 -3.70
C PRO A 29 15.61 11.88 -4.23
N GLN A 30 15.31 11.60 -5.50
CA GLN A 30 13.97 11.80 -6.07
C GLN A 30 12.94 10.88 -5.41
N TYR A 31 13.27 9.60 -5.18
CA TYR A 31 12.42 8.67 -4.43
C TYR A 31 12.11 9.21 -3.02
N ARG A 32 13.13 9.65 -2.29
CA ARG A 32 12.97 10.20 -0.93
C ARG A 32 12.07 11.43 -0.91
N GLN A 33 12.23 12.34 -1.87
CA GLN A 33 11.38 13.52 -2.01
C GLN A 33 9.94 13.13 -2.31
N CYS A 34 9.72 12.17 -3.22
CA CYS A 34 8.39 11.64 -3.52
C CYS A 34 7.69 11.10 -2.27
N VAL A 35 8.38 10.27 -1.48
CA VAL A 35 7.79 9.70 -0.26
C VAL A 35 7.42 10.82 0.71
N VAL A 36 8.31 11.77 0.99
CA VAL A 36 8.05 12.87 1.94
C VAL A 36 6.83 13.70 1.54
N GLN A 37 6.70 14.04 0.26
CA GLN A 37 5.58 14.85 -0.24
C GLN A 37 4.24 14.09 -0.15
N ASN A 38 4.26 12.78 -0.41
CA ASN A 38 3.04 11.97 -0.46
C ASN A 38 2.70 11.27 0.87
N MET A 39 3.56 11.37 1.89
CA MET A 39 3.30 10.74 3.19
C MET A 39 2.34 11.52 4.09
N GLN A 40 2.28 12.85 3.90
CA GLN A 40 1.47 13.75 4.74
C GLN A 40 -0.01 13.32 4.86
N PRO A 41 -0.70 12.93 3.78
CA PRO A 41 -2.09 12.46 3.84
C PRO A 41 -2.30 11.17 4.64
N CYS A 42 -1.26 10.35 4.81
CA CYS A 42 -1.38 9.10 5.57
C CYS A 42 -1.49 9.33 7.08
N TYR A 43 -1.06 10.50 7.58
CA TYR A 43 -1.10 10.76 9.01
C TYR A 43 -2.53 11.07 9.48
N PRO A 44 -2.99 10.40 10.55
CA PRO A 44 -4.25 10.75 11.17
C PRO A 44 -4.18 12.14 11.81
N ARG A 45 -5.36 12.74 11.98
CA ARG A 45 -5.54 14.04 12.64
C ARG A 45 -6.41 13.87 13.87
N ASP A 46 -6.09 14.61 14.93
CA ASP A 46 -6.94 14.67 16.12
C ASP A 46 -8.19 15.55 15.89
N GLY A 47 -9.03 15.71 16.92
CA GLY A 47 -10.21 16.56 16.85
C GLY A 47 -9.93 18.05 16.59
N ASN A 48 -8.68 18.49 16.76
CA ASN A 48 -8.22 19.85 16.48
C ASN A 48 -7.52 19.97 15.12
N GLY A 49 -7.46 18.89 14.33
CA GLY A 49 -6.81 18.85 13.02
C GLY A 49 -5.28 18.69 13.07
N ALA A 50 -4.69 18.50 14.26
CA ALA A 50 -3.26 18.30 14.44
C ALA A 50 -2.86 16.88 14.02
N ILE A 51 -1.78 16.80 13.23
CA ILE A 51 -1.20 15.53 12.81
C ILE A 51 -0.51 14.87 14.01
N TYR A 52 -0.77 13.59 14.22
CA TYR A 52 -0.10 12.80 15.25
C TYR A 52 0.36 11.44 14.70
N ARG A 53 1.22 10.76 15.45
CA ARG A 53 1.69 9.42 15.11
C ARG A 53 0.82 8.38 15.82
N PRO A 54 0.08 7.53 15.09
CA PRO A 54 -0.76 6.51 15.72
C PRO A 54 0.09 5.39 16.33
N ASN A 55 -0.47 4.71 17.35
CA ASN A 55 0.11 3.48 17.88
C ASN A 55 0.08 2.40 16.79
N PRO A 56 1.20 1.75 16.43
CA PRO A 56 1.25 0.74 15.37
C PRO A 56 0.33 -0.47 15.60
N GLU A 57 -0.04 -0.77 16.86
CA GLU A 57 -0.89 -1.92 17.20
C GLU A 57 -2.40 -1.63 17.11
N THR A 58 -2.79 -0.37 16.90
CA THR A 58 -4.20 0.01 16.75
C THR A 58 -4.66 -0.08 15.29
N PRO A 59 -5.97 -0.18 15.03
CA PRO A 59 -6.50 -0.11 13.66
C PRO A 59 -6.02 1.12 12.87
N GLU A 60 -5.86 2.27 13.53
CA GLU A 60 -5.30 3.48 12.92
C GLU A 60 -3.82 3.35 12.59
N GLY A 61 -3.02 2.70 13.45
CA GLY A 61 -1.63 2.39 13.14
C GLY A 61 -1.47 1.47 11.94
N ILE A 62 -2.34 0.45 11.84
CA ILE A 62 -2.38 -0.46 10.70
C ILE A 62 -2.77 0.29 9.43
N ALA A 63 -3.79 1.16 9.49
CA ALA A 63 -4.21 1.97 8.35
C ALA A 63 -3.10 2.94 7.90
N PHE A 64 -2.41 3.58 8.84
CA PHE A 64 -1.23 4.40 8.56
C PHE A 64 -0.13 3.58 7.86
N ALA A 65 0.19 2.38 8.37
CA ALA A 65 1.21 1.51 7.79
C ALA A 65 0.86 1.03 6.37
N ALA A 66 -0.42 0.76 6.11
CA ALA A 66 -0.90 0.39 4.78
C ALA A 66 -0.77 1.56 3.80
N CYS A 67 -1.20 2.77 4.19
CA CYS A 67 -1.03 3.98 3.38
C CYS A 67 0.46 4.27 3.10
N ALA A 68 1.29 4.19 4.14
CA ALA A 68 2.74 4.31 4.06
C ALA A 68 3.38 3.33 3.07
N ALA A 69 2.87 2.10 3.02
CA ALA A 69 3.35 1.08 2.09
C ALA A 69 2.93 1.41 0.65
N ALA A 70 1.68 1.86 0.43
CA ALA A 70 1.20 2.28 -0.87
C ALA A 70 2.02 3.45 -1.43
N VAL A 71 2.23 4.51 -0.65
CA VAL A 71 3.06 5.66 -1.05
C VAL A 71 4.48 5.22 -1.45
N ARG A 72 5.08 4.31 -0.67
CA ARG A 72 6.42 3.79 -0.99
C ARG A 72 6.42 2.95 -2.27
N ALA A 73 5.38 2.17 -2.53
CA ALA A 73 5.24 1.40 -3.76
C ALA A 73 5.05 2.30 -4.98
N ASP A 74 4.19 3.32 -4.88
CA ASP A 74 3.95 4.28 -5.96
C ASP A 74 5.22 5.06 -6.30
N CYS A 75 5.92 5.59 -5.29
CA CYS A 75 7.18 6.28 -5.48
C CYS A 75 8.28 5.35 -6.03
N ALA A 76 8.30 4.07 -5.65
CA ALA A 76 9.27 3.11 -6.19
C ALA A 76 9.00 2.80 -7.67
N ALA A 77 7.74 2.77 -8.09
CA ALA A 77 7.36 2.59 -9.49
C ALA A 77 7.78 3.77 -10.37
N LEU A 78 7.76 5.00 -9.83
CA LEU A 78 8.20 6.21 -10.54
C LEU A 78 9.73 6.38 -10.56
N TYR A 79 10.41 5.89 -9.53
CA TYR A 79 11.85 6.04 -9.35
C TYR A 79 12.51 4.68 -9.05
N PRO A 80 12.48 3.74 -10.03
CA PRO A 80 13.21 2.48 -9.89
C PRO A 80 14.71 2.76 -9.77
N GLY A 81 15.39 1.97 -8.94
CA GLY A 81 16.83 2.11 -8.69
C GLY A 81 17.72 1.74 -9.86
#